data_AF-A0A1Z9E916-F1
#
_entry.id   AF-A0A1Z9E916-F1
#
_cell.length_a   1.000
_cell.length_b   1.000
_cell.length_c   1.000
_cell.angle_alpha   90.00
_cell.angle_beta   90.00
_cell.angle_gamma   90.00
#
_symmetry.space_group_name_H-M   'P 1'
#
loop_
_entity.id
_entity.type
_entity.pdbx_description
1 polymer ?
#
loop_
_entity_poly.entity_id
_entity_poly.type
_entity_poly.pdbx_seq_one_letter_code
_entity_poly.pdbx_strand_id
1 'polypeptide(L)' 'MTGTIMKSTNETPPYFTQTSDAPYDRHRYKIWCKDDSVKIVSSWEEAQTAWWNYHQFIKTIEVIDAKQQPKGF' A
#
# COMPACT_ATOMS: atom_id res chain seq x y z
N MET A 1 -14.99 -28.36 45.79
CA MET A 1 -14.95 -27.02 45.15
C MET A 1 -14.02 -27.09 43.95
N THR A 2 -14.54 -27.32 42.74
CA THR A 2 -13.73 -27.31 41.51
C THR A 2 -13.81 -25.92 40.89
N GLY A 3 -12.84 -25.06 41.22
CA GLY A 3 -12.72 -23.74 40.61
C GLY A 3 -12.04 -23.84 39.25
N THR A 4 -12.81 -23.73 38.18
CA THR A 4 -12.27 -23.45 36.84
C THR A 4 -11.88 -21.98 36.79
N ILE A 5 -10.58 -21.69 36.71
CA ILE A 5 -10.08 -20.34 36.46
C ILE A 5 -9.90 -20.18 34.95
N MET A 6 -10.80 -19.42 34.31
CA MET A 6 -10.52 -18.84 33.00
C MET A 6 -9.66 -17.59 33.18
N LYS A 7 -8.54 -17.49 32.46
CA LYS A 7 -7.86 -16.21 32.19
C LYS A 7 -7.39 -16.13 30.73
N SER A 8 -8.20 -15.42 29.94
CA SER A 8 -7.84 -14.43 28.91
C SER A 8 -6.38 -14.46 28.41
N THR A 9 -6.12 -15.15 27.31
CA THR A 9 -4.87 -15.11 26.57
C THR A 9 -4.91 -13.95 25.57
N ASN A 10 -4.50 -12.76 26.01
CA ASN A 10 -4.29 -11.60 25.14
C ASN A 10 -2.94 -11.77 24.41
N GLU A 11 -2.89 -12.67 23.43
CA GLU A 11 -1.64 -13.14 22.81
C GLU A 11 -1.36 -12.30 21.56
N THR A 12 -0.58 -11.23 21.72
CA THR A 12 0.13 -10.69 20.55
C THR A 12 1.37 -11.55 20.34
N PRO A 13 1.55 -12.19 19.17
CA PRO A 13 2.72 -13.02 18.92
C PRO A 13 4.02 -12.21 19.11
N PRO A 14 5.10 -12.82 19.62
CA PRO A 14 6.35 -12.11 19.92
C PRO A 14 7.13 -11.67 18.67
N TYR A 15 6.63 -11.99 17.48
CA TYR A 15 7.22 -11.63 16.20
C TYR A 15 6.13 -11.27 15.18
N PHE A 16 6.50 -10.43 14.24
CA PHE A 16 5.66 -10.07 13.11
C PHE A 16 5.57 -11.24 12.13
N THR A 17 4.36 -11.64 11.76
CA THR A 17 4.11 -12.62 10.70
C THR A 17 3.56 -11.89 9.47
N GLN A 18 4.06 -12.26 8.29
CA GLN A 18 3.54 -11.75 7.03
C GLN A 18 2.06 -12.14 6.89
N THR A 19 1.19 -11.16 6.59
CA THR A 19 -0.26 -11.37 6.57
C THR A 19 -0.81 -11.64 5.16
N SER A 20 -0.02 -11.46 4.11
CA SER A 20 -0.43 -11.66 2.72
C SER A 20 0.77 -11.84 1.79
N ASP A 21 0.72 -12.86 0.94
CA ASP A 21 1.65 -13.06 -0.18
C ASP A 21 1.11 -12.49 -1.51
N ALA A 22 -0.16 -12.06 -1.53
CA ALA A 22 -0.77 -11.51 -2.74
C ALA A 22 -0.05 -10.22 -3.19
N PRO A 23 0.18 -10.05 -4.51
CA PRO A 23 0.71 -8.80 -5.07
C PRO A 23 -0.14 -7.60 -4.62
N TYR A 24 0.53 -6.55 -4.14
CA TYR A 24 -0.14 -5.36 -3.60
C TYR A 24 -0.62 -4.46 -4.75
N ASP A 25 -1.81 -4.71 -5.27
CA ASP A 25 -2.42 -3.98 -6.40
C ASP A 25 -3.44 -2.90 -6.00
N ARG A 26 -3.53 -2.61 -4.69
CA ARG A 26 -4.55 -1.71 -4.11
C ARG A 26 -4.41 -0.25 -4.55
N HIS A 27 -3.20 0.18 -4.87
CA HIS A 27 -2.89 1.59 -5.12
C HIS A 27 -2.29 1.80 -6.50
N ARG A 28 -2.54 2.97 -7.06
CA ARG A 28 -1.76 3.55 -8.15
C ARG A 28 -1.17 4.88 -7.66
N TYR A 29 -0.12 5.33 -8.32
CA TYR A 29 0.57 6.56 -7.97
C TYR A 29 0.47 7.51 -9.14
N LYS A 30 -0.11 8.69 -8.89
CA LYS A 30 -0.24 9.77 -9.85
C LYS A 30 0.86 10.80 -9.59
N ILE A 31 1.80 10.84 -10.50
CA ILE A 31 2.96 11.73 -10.46
C ILE A 31 2.60 12.99 -11.23
N TRP A 32 2.57 14.12 -10.54
CA TRP A 32 2.43 15.44 -11.12
C TRP A 32 3.81 16.03 -11.38
N CYS A 33 4.06 16.46 -12.60
CA CYS A 33 5.24 17.21 -12.98
C CYS A 33 5.00 18.72 -12.84
N LYS A 34 6.08 19.50 -12.85
CA LYS A 34 6.04 20.97 -12.74
C LYS A 34 5.47 21.66 -13.98
N ASP A 35 5.45 20.98 -15.11
CA ASP A 35 4.83 21.40 -16.37
C ASP A 35 3.35 21.01 -16.48
N ASP A 36 2.75 20.61 -15.35
CA ASP A 36 1.38 20.10 -15.23
C ASP A 36 1.11 18.80 -16.01
N SER A 37 2.14 18.12 -16.52
CA SER A 37 2.01 16.77 -17.07
C SER A 37 1.80 15.74 -15.95
N VAL A 38 1.13 14.64 -16.29
CA VAL A 38 0.76 13.57 -15.35
C VAL A 38 1.20 12.21 -15.86
N LYS A 39 1.81 11.44 -14.97
CA LYS A 39 2.09 10.01 -15.19
C LYS A 39 1.44 9.18 -14.08
N ILE A 40 0.72 8.12 -14.46
CA ILE A 40 0.13 7.18 -13.51
C ILE A 40 0.91 5.86 -13.60
N VAL A 41 1.39 5.37 -12.46
CA VAL A 41 2.11 4.09 -12.32
C VAL A 41 1.40 3.17 -11.33
N SER A 42 1.57 1.87 -11.47
CA SER A 42 0.88 0.86 -10.65
C SER A 42 1.69 0.31 -9.49
N SER A 43 3.01 0.53 -9.48
CA SER A 43 3.90 0.05 -8.42
C SER A 43 4.53 1.19 -7.64
N TRP A 44 4.80 0.92 -6.36
CA TRP A 44 5.54 1.86 -5.53
C TRP A 44 6.97 2.04 -6.03
N GLU A 45 7.58 0.95 -6.51
CA GLU A 45 8.94 0.91 -7.04
C GLU A 45 9.10 1.86 -8.23
N GLU A 46 8.13 1.91 -9.15
CA GLU A 46 8.16 2.86 -10.26
C GLU A 46 8.02 4.32 -9.79
N ALA A 47 7.13 4.59 -8.83
CA ALA A 47 6.95 5.93 -8.27
C ALA A 47 8.22 6.41 -7.56
N GLN A 48 8.84 5.53 -6.77
CA GLN A 48 10.08 5.80 -6.05
C GLN A 48 11.26 6.00 -7.00
N THR A 49 11.37 5.18 -8.05
CA THR A 49 12.40 5.32 -9.09
C THR A 49 12.24 6.65 -9.82
N ALA A 50 11.00 7.05 -10.14
CA ALA A 50 10.73 8.33 -10.77
C ALA A 50 11.12 9.50 -9.85
N TRP A 51 10.77 9.43 -8.57
CA TRP A 51 11.17 10.44 -7.59
C TRP A 51 12.70 10.55 -7.51
N TRP A 52 13.40 9.45 -7.31
CA TRP A 52 14.86 9.48 -7.13
C TRP A 52 15.60 10.04 -8.35
N ASN A 53 15.20 9.66 -9.56
CA ASN A 53 15.91 10.05 -10.79
C ASN A 53 15.46 11.39 -11.38
N TYR A 54 14.23 11.81 -11.09
CA TYR A 54 13.59 12.95 -11.75
C TYR A 54 12.90 13.94 -10.79
N HIS A 55 13.25 13.94 -9.50
CA HIS A 55 12.63 14.83 -8.48
C HIS A 55 12.61 16.31 -8.90
N GLN A 56 13.59 16.76 -9.68
CA GLN A 56 13.68 18.13 -10.17
C GLN A 56 12.52 18.53 -11.09
N PHE A 57 11.89 17.57 -11.76
CA PHE A 57 10.74 17.77 -12.65
C PHE A 57 9.41 17.44 -11.97
N ILE A 58 9.44 16.71 -10.86
CA ILE A 58 8.25 16.29 -10.12
C ILE A 58 7.83 17.41 -9.15
N LYS A 59 6.52 17.66 -9.09
CA LYS A 59 5.89 18.56 -8.14
C LYS A 59 5.39 17.78 -6.93
N THR A 60 4.61 16.72 -7.18
CA THR A 60 3.94 15.93 -6.13
C THR A 60 3.61 14.53 -6.64
N ILE A 61 3.54 13.55 -5.74
CA ILE A 61 3.01 12.22 -6.03
C ILE A 61 1.78 12.00 -5.14
N GLU A 62 0.65 11.73 -5.77
CA GLU A 62 -0.61 11.39 -5.12
C GLU A 62 -0.80 9.87 -5.16
N VAL A 63 -1.24 9.29 -4.04
CA VAL A 63 -1.72 7.90 -4.02
C VAL A 63 -3.19 7.92 -4.39
N ILE A 64 -3.56 7.15 -5.41
CA ILE A 64 -4.95 7.02 -5.87
C ILE A 64 -5.37 5.55 -5.79
N ASP A 65 -6.65 5.33 -5.50
CA ASP A 65 -7.19 3.98 -5.46
C ASP A 65 -7.19 3.35 -6.86
N ALA A 66 -6.74 2.10 -6.95
CA ALA A 66 -6.93 1.34 -8.16
C ALA A 66 -8.44 1.07 -8.32
N LYS A 67 -9.06 1.59 -9.38
CA LYS A 67 -10.43 1.18 -9.75
C LYS A 67 -10.41 -0.31 -10.01
N GLN A 68 -10.91 -1.09 -9.04
CA GLN A 68 -11.14 -2.51 -9.26
C GLN A 68 -12.23 -2.63 -10.31
N GLN A 69 -11.95 -3.36 -11.40
CA GLN A 69 -13.00 -3.73 -12.32
C GLN A 69 -14.04 -4.52 -11.53
N PRO A 70 -15.34 -4.18 -11.62
CA PRO A 70 -16.36 -4.94 -10.91
C PRO A 70 -16.25 -6.39 -11.39
N LYS A 71 -15.95 -7.30 -10.45
CA LYS A 71 -16.03 -8.73 -10.70
C LYS A 71 -17.53 -9.01 -10.86
N GLY A 72 -17.97 -9.19 -12.10
CA GLY A 72 -19.38 -9.45 -12.42
C GLY A 72 -19.92 -10.59 -11.56
N PHE A 73 -21.14 -10.42 -11.06
CA PHE A 73 -21.89 -11.41 -10.29
C PHE A 73 -22.21 -12.64 -11.13
#